data_AF-A0A528FIA1-F1
#
_entry.id   AF-A0A528FIA1-F1
#
_cell.length_a   1.000
_cell.length_b   1.000
_cell.length_c   1.000
_cell.angle_alpha   90.00
_cell.angle_beta   90.00
_cell.angle_gamma   90.00
#
_symmetry.space_group_name_H-M   'P 1'
#
loop_
_entity.id
_entity.type
_entity.pdbx_description
1 polymer ?
#
loop_
_entity_poly.entity_id
_entity_poly.type
_entity_poly.pdbx_seq_one_letter_code
_entity_poly.pdbx_strand_id
1 'polypeptide(L)'
;LDTLRLAGLAYAGAGLDADEAAAPAVIELAGGGRVLVFGFALGTSGVPASWAAGAYKPGINLLADVSARSLAQIARSVQAIRQPGDLAVASIHWGGNWGYQVPAEERTLAHALIDVAGFDVVHGHSSHHPKPIEIHDGRLILYGCGDFLTDYEGITGYETFRGELALMYLPRLAIPGGTLVSLDAVPFQLAKFRLNRALREDAAWLAAMLERECSPFGTHVALGSDDRLTVLW
;
A
#
# COMPACT_ATOMS: atom_id res chain seq x y z
N LEU A 1 15.96 -5.89 -12.18
CA LEU A 1 15.45 -7.14 -11.58
C LEU A 1 16.58 -8.07 -11.15
N ASP A 2 17.64 -8.22 -11.94
CA ASP A 2 18.78 -9.08 -11.56
C ASP A 2 19.41 -8.74 -10.21
N THR A 3 19.57 -7.46 -9.87
CA THR A 3 20.04 -7.03 -8.55
C THR A 3 19.18 -7.57 -7.41
N LEU A 4 17.84 -7.56 -7.55
CA LEU A 4 16.92 -8.06 -6.53
C LEU A 4 17.04 -9.58 -6.40
N ARG A 5 17.08 -10.30 -7.53
CA ARG A 5 17.26 -11.75 -7.56
C ARG A 5 18.57 -12.19 -6.91
N LEU A 6 19.68 -11.54 -7.26
CA LEU A 6 21.00 -11.81 -6.69
C LEU A 6 21.05 -11.51 -5.18
N ALA A 7 20.28 -10.53 -4.72
CA ALA A 7 20.13 -10.21 -3.30
C ALA A 7 19.12 -11.11 -2.56
N GLY A 8 18.43 -12.03 -3.25
CA GLY A 8 17.38 -12.86 -2.65
C GLY A 8 16.13 -12.09 -2.25
N LEU A 9 15.89 -10.91 -2.85
CA LEU A 9 14.73 -10.07 -2.60
C LEU A 9 13.59 -10.40 -3.57
N ALA A 10 12.43 -10.75 -3.02
CA ALA A 10 11.21 -10.89 -3.80
C ALA A 10 10.75 -9.52 -4.32
N TYR A 11 10.10 -9.51 -5.49
CA TYR A 11 9.59 -8.29 -6.13
C TYR A 11 8.27 -8.57 -6.85
N ALA A 12 7.49 -7.52 -7.08
CA ALA A 12 6.20 -7.58 -7.77
C ALA A 12 5.99 -6.31 -8.59
N GLY A 13 5.11 -6.38 -9.59
CA GLY A 13 4.69 -5.21 -10.37
C GLY A 13 5.68 -4.75 -11.44
N ALA A 14 6.80 -5.46 -11.64
CA ALA A 14 7.75 -5.21 -12.70
C ALA A 14 8.32 -6.54 -13.24
N GLY A 15 8.56 -6.61 -14.54
CA GLY A 15 8.96 -7.84 -15.22
C GLY A 15 9.70 -7.60 -16.52
N LEU A 16 10.30 -8.66 -17.07
CA LEU A 16 10.87 -8.68 -18.42
C LEU A 16 9.78 -8.75 -19.50
N ASP A 17 8.58 -9.16 -19.11
CA ASP A 17 7.35 -9.16 -19.90
C ASP A 17 6.13 -8.90 -19.01
N ALA A 18 4.94 -8.91 -19.62
CA ALA A 18 3.68 -8.65 -18.93
C ALA A 18 3.29 -9.75 -17.92
N ASP A 19 3.63 -11.01 -18.18
CA ASP A 19 3.28 -12.12 -17.28
C ASP A 19 4.13 -12.05 -16.01
N GLU A 20 5.44 -11.79 -16.16
CA GLU A 20 6.33 -11.57 -15.02
C GLU A 20 5.95 -10.32 -14.22
N ALA A 21 5.59 -9.21 -14.89
CA ALA A 21 5.19 -8.00 -14.19
C ALA A 21 3.90 -8.20 -13.38
N ALA A 22 2.97 -9.03 -13.88
CA ALA A 22 1.71 -9.35 -13.21
C ALA A 22 1.85 -10.44 -12.11
N ALA A 23 2.98 -11.15 -12.07
CA ALA A 23 3.22 -12.17 -11.06
C ALA A 23 3.41 -11.54 -9.66
N PRO A 24 2.92 -12.20 -8.59
CA PRO A 24 3.12 -11.69 -7.24
C PRO A 24 4.52 -12.02 -6.71
N ALA A 25 5.00 -11.19 -5.80
CA ALA A 25 6.01 -11.63 -4.83
C ALA A 25 5.34 -12.60 -3.86
N VAL A 26 5.96 -13.76 -3.64
CA VAL A 26 5.47 -14.80 -2.73
C VAL A 26 6.36 -14.82 -1.50
N ILE A 27 5.77 -14.59 -0.33
CA ILE A 27 6.47 -14.59 0.96
C ILE A 27 5.91 -15.71 1.82
N GLU A 28 6.73 -16.71 2.10
CA GLU A 28 6.36 -17.86 2.94
C GLU A 28 6.27 -17.45 4.42
N LEU A 29 5.21 -17.88 5.10
CA LEU A 29 5.04 -17.64 6.54
C LEU A 29 5.58 -18.82 7.35
N ALA A 30 6.28 -18.53 8.45
CA ALA A 30 6.89 -19.55 9.31
C ALA A 30 5.87 -20.54 9.93
N GLY A 31 4.60 -20.14 10.04
CA GLY A 31 3.49 -20.97 10.53
C GLY A 31 2.67 -21.68 9.44
N GLY A 32 3.10 -21.60 8.17
CA GLY A 32 2.33 -22.04 7.02
C GLY A 32 1.45 -20.94 6.42
N GLY A 33 1.12 -21.09 5.13
CA GLY A 33 0.48 -20.05 4.32
C GLY A 33 1.47 -19.04 3.76
N ARG A 34 1.00 -18.19 2.84
CA ARG A 34 1.84 -17.23 2.11
C ARG A 34 1.20 -15.85 2.10
N VAL A 35 2.04 -14.82 1.95
CA VAL A 35 1.60 -13.49 1.53
C VAL A 35 1.94 -13.32 0.06
N LEU A 36 0.92 -13.09 -0.76
CA LEU A 36 1.02 -12.85 -2.20
C LEU A 36 0.88 -11.35 -2.45
N VAL A 37 1.98 -10.68 -2.76
CA VAL A 37 1.97 -9.23 -3.03
C VAL A 37 1.93 -9.00 -4.53
N PHE A 38 0.84 -8.42 -5.02
CA PHE A 38 0.69 -8.03 -6.42
C PHE A 38 0.95 -6.53 -6.56
N GLY A 39 1.87 -6.16 -7.45
CA GLY A 39 2.20 -4.77 -7.72
C GLY A 39 1.42 -4.21 -8.91
N PHE A 40 0.90 -3.00 -8.77
CA PHE A 40 0.16 -2.28 -9.81
C PHE A 40 0.59 -0.81 -9.88
N ALA A 41 0.50 -0.21 -11.06
CA ALA A 41 0.61 1.23 -11.24
C ALA A 41 -0.60 1.76 -12.02
N LEU A 42 -1.00 3.00 -11.75
CA LEU A 42 -2.02 3.72 -12.50
C LEU A 42 -1.45 5.01 -13.10
N GLY A 43 -2.03 5.47 -14.22
CA GLY A 43 -1.66 6.76 -14.79
C GLY A 43 -2.00 7.96 -13.89
N THR A 44 -2.87 7.79 -12.88
CA THR A 44 -3.25 8.86 -11.93
C THR A 44 -2.08 9.34 -11.07
N SER A 45 -1.01 8.56 -10.94
CA SER A 45 0.23 8.95 -10.28
C SER A 45 1.28 9.55 -11.22
N GLY A 46 0.91 9.86 -12.46
CA GLY A 46 1.82 10.40 -13.48
C GLY A 46 2.70 9.36 -14.18
N VAL A 47 2.47 8.07 -13.91
CA VAL A 47 3.19 6.99 -14.59
C VAL A 47 2.78 6.92 -16.07
N PRO A 48 3.71 7.05 -17.03
CA PRO A 48 3.36 7.09 -18.43
C PRO A 48 3.04 5.68 -18.97
N ALA A 49 2.13 5.60 -19.94
CA ALA A 49 1.78 4.35 -20.61
C ALA A 49 2.99 3.66 -21.28
N SER A 50 4.02 4.41 -21.63
CA SER A 50 5.26 3.87 -22.21
C SER A 50 6.04 2.98 -21.24
N TRP A 51 5.76 3.02 -19.93
CA TRP A 51 6.41 2.14 -18.95
C TRP A 51 5.74 0.77 -18.80
N ALA A 52 4.54 0.59 -19.36
CA ALA A 52 3.83 -0.69 -19.30
C ALA A 52 4.66 -1.83 -19.91
N ALA A 53 4.71 -2.96 -19.19
CA ALA A 53 5.25 -4.21 -19.72
C ALA A 53 4.38 -4.73 -20.87
N GLY A 54 4.99 -5.47 -21.80
CA GLY A 54 4.32 -6.13 -22.91
C GLY A 54 4.85 -7.54 -23.11
N ALA A 55 4.31 -8.29 -24.08
CA ALA A 55 4.68 -9.69 -24.30
C ALA A 55 6.20 -9.94 -24.48
N TYR A 56 6.93 -8.96 -25.02
CA TYR A 56 8.38 -9.02 -25.22
C TYR A 56 9.06 -7.72 -24.81
N LYS A 57 8.45 -7.00 -23.85
CA LYS A 57 8.89 -5.67 -23.45
C LYS A 57 8.90 -5.59 -21.93
N PRO A 58 10.09 -5.36 -21.33
CA PRO A 58 10.19 -5.11 -19.90
C PRO A 58 9.43 -3.86 -19.48
N GLY A 59 8.91 -3.87 -18.28
CA GLY A 59 8.17 -2.74 -17.74
C GLY A 59 7.45 -3.08 -16.45
N ILE A 60 6.45 -2.25 -16.16
CA ILE A 60 5.61 -2.39 -14.97
C ILE A 60 4.24 -2.94 -15.31
N ASN A 61 3.57 -3.50 -14.31
CA ASN A 61 2.18 -3.93 -14.37
C ASN A 61 1.25 -2.70 -14.27
N LEU A 62 1.14 -1.98 -15.38
CA LEU A 62 0.29 -0.79 -15.49
C LEU A 62 -1.16 -1.22 -15.73
N LEU A 63 -2.07 -0.80 -14.85
CA LEU A 63 -3.50 -0.96 -15.07
C LEU A 63 -3.98 0.11 -16.07
N ALA A 64 -4.29 -0.33 -17.29
CA ALA A 64 -4.75 0.56 -18.35
C ALA A 64 -6.14 1.15 -18.07
N ASP A 65 -7.00 0.38 -17.38
CA ASP A 65 -8.30 0.81 -16.90
C ASP A 65 -8.70 0.04 -15.63
N VAL A 66 -9.76 0.52 -14.98
CA VAL A 66 -10.36 -0.07 -13.78
C VAL A 66 -11.74 -0.67 -14.09
N SER A 67 -11.93 -1.11 -15.33
CA SER A 67 -13.21 -1.68 -15.77
C SER A 67 -13.49 -3.01 -15.05
N ALA A 68 -14.77 -3.41 -15.04
CA ALA A 68 -15.18 -4.71 -14.52
C ALA A 68 -14.45 -5.88 -15.20
N ARG A 69 -14.07 -5.72 -16.47
CA ARG A 69 -13.29 -6.73 -17.21
C ARG A 69 -11.87 -6.86 -16.66
N SER A 70 -11.19 -5.74 -16.42
CA SER A 70 -9.83 -5.70 -15.87
C SER A 70 -9.81 -6.24 -14.45
N LEU A 71 -10.78 -5.85 -13.61
CA LEU A 71 -10.96 -6.41 -12.27
C LEU A 71 -11.20 -7.92 -12.28
N ALA A 72 -12.06 -8.43 -13.18
CA ALA A 72 -12.27 -9.87 -13.32
C ALA A 72 -11.02 -10.62 -13.80
N GLN A 73 -10.15 -9.99 -14.59
CA GLN A 73 -8.87 -10.57 -14.96
C GLN A 73 -7.91 -10.64 -13.77
N ILE A 74 -7.80 -9.57 -12.99
CA ILE A 74 -7.00 -9.56 -11.75
C ILE A 74 -7.51 -10.65 -10.79
N ALA A 75 -8.83 -10.74 -10.59
CA ALA A 75 -9.46 -11.75 -9.76
C ALA A 75 -9.06 -13.18 -10.17
N ARG A 76 -9.10 -13.48 -11.48
CA ARG A 76 -8.66 -14.78 -12.01
C ARG A 76 -7.18 -15.05 -11.74
N SER A 77 -6.32 -14.05 -11.92
CA SER A 77 -4.88 -14.20 -11.64
C SER A 77 -4.61 -14.49 -10.17
N VAL A 78 -5.29 -13.78 -9.25
CA VAL A 78 -5.19 -14.04 -7.81
C VAL A 78 -5.68 -15.45 -7.48
N GLN A 79 -6.86 -15.83 -7.97
CA GLN A 79 -7.46 -17.15 -7.71
C GLN A 79 -6.63 -18.32 -8.28
N ALA A 80 -5.93 -18.11 -9.40
CA ALA A 80 -5.14 -19.15 -10.03
C ALA A 80 -3.93 -19.60 -9.18
N ILE A 81 -3.41 -18.72 -8.31
CA ILE A 81 -2.25 -19.01 -7.46
C ILE A 81 -2.60 -19.18 -5.98
N ARG A 82 -3.71 -18.59 -5.51
CA ARG A 82 -4.09 -18.58 -4.10
C ARG A 82 -4.46 -19.97 -3.59
N GLN A 83 -3.94 -20.30 -2.41
CA GLN A 83 -4.22 -21.53 -1.67
C GLN A 83 -4.90 -21.20 -0.33
N PRO A 84 -5.56 -22.19 0.33
CA PRO A 84 -6.09 -22.00 1.67
C PRO A 84 -4.98 -21.54 2.63
N GLY A 85 -5.24 -20.46 3.37
CA GLY A 85 -4.28 -19.86 4.29
C GLY A 85 -3.44 -18.73 3.70
N ASP A 86 -3.50 -18.49 2.39
CA ASP A 86 -2.83 -17.36 1.76
C ASP A 86 -3.57 -16.04 1.99
N LEU A 87 -2.79 -14.98 2.15
CA LEU A 87 -3.22 -13.59 2.15
C LEU A 87 -2.76 -12.90 0.86
N ALA A 88 -3.63 -12.12 0.23
CA ALA A 88 -3.34 -11.36 -0.97
C ALA A 88 -3.28 -9.86 -0.66
N VAL A 89 -2.20 -9.20 -1.08
CA VAL A 89 -1.98 -7.76 -0.93
C VAL A 89 -1.90 -7.11 -2.30
N ALA A 90 -2.73 -6.10 -2.56
CA ALA A 90 -2.60 -5.23 -3.72
C ALA A 90 -1.73 -4.03 -3.34
N SER A 91 -0.47 -4.01 -3.78
CA SER A 91 0.41 -2.84 -3.66
C SER A 91 0.22 -1.96 -4.89
N ILE A 92 -0.36 -0.78 -4.71
CA ILE A 92 -0.85 0.05 -5.81
C ILE A 92 -0.25 1.45 -5.78
N HIS A 93 0.45 1.80 -6.86
CA HIS A 93 1.01 3.12 -7.09
C HIS A 93 -0.03 3.98 -7.83
N TRP A 94 -0.71 4.88 -7.12
CA TRP A 94 -1.84 5.65 -7.65
C TRP A 94 -1.92 7.08 -7.12
N GLY A 95 -2.75 7.90 -7.75
CA GLY A 95 -3.13 9.21 -7.23
C GLY A 95 -2.00 10.24 -7.18
N GLY A 96 -2.38 11.48 -6.87
CA GLY A 96 -1.44 12.60 -6.75
C GLY A 96 -0.46 12.42 -5.58
N ASN A 97 0.75 12.96 -5.74
CA ASN A 97 1.80 12.85 -4.71
C ASN A 97 1.49 13.63 -3.43
N TRP A 98 0.55 14.59 -3.49
CA TRP A 98 0.23 15.52 -2.42
C TRP A 98 -1.28 15.71 -2.29
N GLY A 99 -1.75 15.84 -1.06
CA GLY A 99 -3.16 16.07 -0.74
C GLY A 99 -3.81 14.87 -0.05
N TYR A 100 -4.66 15.16 0.94
CA TYR A 100 -5.32 14.13 1.76
C TYR A 100 -6.60 13.58 1.14
N GLN A 101 -7.24 14.34 0.24
CA GLN A 101 -8.46 13.90 -0.42
C GLN A 101 -8.24 12.58 -1.17
N VAL A 102 -9.16 11.65 -0.98
CA VAL A 102 -9.25 10.39 -1.73
C VAL A 102 -10.38 10.56 -2.76
N PRO A 103 -10.06 10.63 -4.06
CA PRO A 103 -11.05 10.64 -5.13
C PRO A 103 -12.01 9.46 -5.05
N ALA A 104 -13.26 9.66 -5.47
CA ALA A 104 -14.29 8.63 -5.43
C ALA A 104 -13.92 7.41 -6.28
N GLU A 105 -13.20 7.62 -7.38
CA GLU A 105 -12.69 6.59 -8.27
C GLU A 105 -11.63 5.72 -7.61
N GLU A 106 -10.71 6.31 -6.84
CA GLU A 106 -9.70 5.57 -6.06
C GLU A 106 -10.36 4.73 -4.97
N ARG A 107 -11.35 5.29 -4.27
CA ARG A 107 -12.15 4.55 -3.27
C ARG A 107 -12.94 3.39 -3.88
N THR A 108 -13.60 3.65 -5.01
CA THR A 108 -14.35 2.61 -5.74
C THR A 108 -13.43 1.48 -6.20
N LEU A 109 -12.22 1.81 -6.68
CA LEU A 109 -11.23 0.81 -7.05
C LEU A 109 -10.75 0.01 -5.83
N ALA A 110 -10.46 0.67 -4.71
CA ALA A 110 -10.02 0.02 -3.48
C ALA A 110 -11.05 -1.02 -3.00
N HIS A 111 -12.33 -0.63 -2.97
CA HIS A 111 -13.44 -1.52 -2.64
C HIS A 111 -13.54 -2.67 -3.64
N ALA A 112 -13.45 -2.41 -4.94
CA ALA A 112 -13.55 -3.46 -5.95
C ALA A 112 -12.36 -4.45 -5.94
N LEU A 113 -11.15 -4.00 -5.57
CA LEU A 113 -10.01 -4.90 -5.36
C LEU A 113 -10.28 -5.90 -4.23
N ILE A 114 -10.98 -5.47 -3.18
CA ILE A 114 -11.44 -6.36 -2.11
C ILE A 114 -12.61 -7.23 -2.59
N ASP A 115 -13.71 -6.60 -2.99
CA ASP A 115 -15.00 -7.28 -3.20
C ASP A 115 -15.00 -8.23 -4.40
N VAL A 116 -14.27 -7.86 -5.47
CA VAL A 116 -14.27 -8.59 -6.74
C VAL A 116 -12.98 -9.35 -6.96
N ALA A 117 -11.82 -8.71 -6.72
CA ALA A 117 -10.52 -9.34 -6.94
C ALA A 117 -10.04 -10.19 -5.75
N GLY A 118 -10.68 -10.07 -4.59
CA GLY A 118 -10.41 -10.92 -3.43
C GLY A 118 -9.11 -10.58 -2.72
N PHE A 119 -8.63 -9.34 -2.79
CA PHE A 119 -7.51 -8.88 -1.97
C PHE A 119 -7.92 -8.74 -0.51
N ASP A 120 -7.00 -9.04 0.40
CA ASP A 120 -7.20 -8.91 1.84
C ASP A 120 -6.67 -7.57 2.38
N VAL A 121 -5.72 -6.97 1.67
CA VAL A 121 -5.16 -5.65 1.98
C VAL A 121 -4.95 -4.87 0.69
N VAL A 122 -5.35 -3.59 0.70
CA VAL A 122 -4.94 -2.60 -0.31
C VAL A 122 -3.88 -1.69 0.30
N HIS A 123 -2.68 -1.76 -0.26
CA HIS A 123 -1.51 -0.98 0.13
C HIS A 123 -1.24 0.10 -0.93
N GLY A 124 -1.87 1.25 -0.77
CA GLY A 124 -1.70 2.41 -1.63
C GLY A 124 -0.44 3.20 -1.31
N HIS A 125 0.24 3.66 -2.35
CA HIS A 125 1.44 4.49 -2.27
C HIS A 125 1.56 5.40 -3.51
N SER A 126 2.55 6.31 -3.51
CA SER A 126 2.79 7.43 -4.45
C SER A 126 2.73 8.78 -3.73
N SER A 127 1.85 8.92 -2.74
CA SER A 127 1.88 10.08 -1.84
C SER A 127 3.14 10.03 -0.98
N HIS A 128 3.82 11.17 -0.83
CA HIS A 128 5.01 11.29 0.02
C HIS A 128 4.65 11.53 1.50
N HIS A 129 3.37 11.39 1.84
CA HIS A 129 2.86 11.49 3.19
C HIS A 129 1.74 10.47 3.40
N PRO A 130 1.48 10.06 4.66
CA PRO A 130 0.33 9.23 4.98
C PRO A 130 -0.99 9.89 4.57
N LYS A 131 -1.91 9.06 4.09
CA LYS A 131 -3.29 9.40 3.70
C LYS A 131 -4.29 8.62 4.57
N PRO A 132 -5.61 8.89 4.47
CA PRO A 132 -6.61 8.18 5.25
C PRO A 132 -6.49 6.64 5.21
N ILE A 133 -6.94 6.03 6.29
CA ILE A 133 -7.08 4.59 6.47
C ILE A 133 -8.57 4.27 6.48
N GLU A 134 -8.96 3.20 5.80
CA GLU A 134 -10.34 2.71 5.79
C GLU A 134 -10.35 1.20 6.06
N ILE A 135 -11.37 0.75 6.79
CA ILE A 135 -11.67 -0.67 6.96
C ILE A 135 -12.96 -0.97 6.18
N HIS A 136 -12.83 -1.69 5.07
CA HIS A 136 -13.94 -2.05 4.19
C HIS A 136 -14.17 -3.56 4.22
N ASP A 137 -15.38 -4.00 4.57
CA ASP A 137 -15.72 -5.42 4.77
C ASP A 137 -14.69 -6.17 5.65
N GLY A 138 -14.28 -5.52 6.74
CA GLY A 138 -13.27 -6.05 7.67
C GLY A 138 -11.84 -6.11 7.14
N ARG A 139 -11.55 -5.57 5.95
CA ARG A 139 -10.23 -5.58 5.31
C ARG A 139 -9.61 -4.20 5.25
N LEU A 140 -8.28 -4.17 5.29
CA LEU A 140 -7.51 -2.94 5.42
C LEU A 140 -7.28 -2.26 4.06
N ILE A 141 -7.60 -0.97 3.98
CA ILE A 141 -7.22 -0.08 2.88
C ILE A 141 -6.35 1.05 3.45
N LEU A 142 -5.11 1.13 2.97
CA LEU A 142 -4.21 2.26 3.17
C LEU A 142 -4.19 3.07 1.86
N TYR A 143 -4.76 4.27 1.82
CA TYR A 143 -4.85 5.03 0.57
C TYR A 143 -3.51 5.62 0.09
N GLY A 144 -2.57 5.78 1.01
CA GLY A 144 -1.23 6.33 0.74
C GLY A 144 -0.37 6.17 1.99
N CYS A 145 0.69 5.37 1.90
CA CYS A 145 1.50 5.02 3.07
C CYS A 145 2.57 6.06 3.42
N GLY A 146 2.85 7.01 2.51
CA GLY A 146 3.99 7.92 2.64
C GLY A 146 5.32 7.23 2.35
N ASP A 147 6.40 7.96 2.59
CA ASP A 147 7.76 7.43 2.42
C ASP A 147 8.21 6.76 3.71
N PHE A 148 8.54 5.46 3.66
CA PHE A 148 9.17 4.74 4.78
C PHE A 148 10.64 4.42 4.52
N LEU A 149 10.95 4.06 3.27
CA LEU A 149 12.30 3.88 2.79
C LEU A 149 12.41 4.60 1.45
N THR A 150 13.32 5.55 1.34
CA THR A 150 13.47 6.42 0.17
C THR A 150 14.95 6.75 -0.08
N ASP A 151 15.30 7.04 -1.33
CA ASP A 151 16.64 7.40 -1.81
C ASP A 151 16.82 8.92 -2.03
N TYR A 152 15.82 9.73 -1.68
CA TYR A 152 15.89 11.20 -1.67
C TYR A 152 15.33 11.79 -0.36
N GLU A 153 15.69 13.03 -0.06
CA GLU A 153 15.25 13.74 1.15
C GLU A 153 14.94 15.21 0.79
N GLY A 154 13.88 15.76 1.38
CA GLY A 154 13.57 17.18 1.28
C GLY A 154 12.95 17.62 -0.05
N ILE A 155 11.84 17.00 -0.47
CA ILE A 155 11.01 17.59 -1.53
C ILE A 155 10.43 18.91 -1.02
N THR A 156 10.89 20.03 -1.57
CA THR A 156 10.51 21.38 -1.13
C THR A 156 9.17 21.81 -1.72
N GLY A 157 8.50 22.76 -1.06
CA GLY A 157 7.22 23.34 -1.48
C GLY A 157 5.98 22.59 -0.97
N TYR A 158 6.18 21.52 -0.20
CA TYR A 158 5.13 20.65 0.35
C TYR A 158 5.29 20.39 1.85
N GLU A 159 5.98 21.28 2.56
CA GLU A 159 6.36 21.12 3.97
C GLU A 159 5.14 20.93 4.90
N THR A 160 3.97 21.46 4.51
CA THR A 160 2.71 21.30 5.25
C THR A 160 2.26 19.84 5.40
N PHE A 161 2.69 18.97 4.50
CA PHE A 161 2.38 17.54 4.52
C PHE A 161 3.34 16.73 5.40
N ARG A 162 4.41 17.35 5.90
CA ARG A 162 5.41 16.71 6.76
C ARG A 162 5.92 15.38 6.19
N GLY A 163 6.33 15.38 4.92
CA GLY A 163 6.78 14.15 4.22
C GLY A 163 8.03 13.50 4.83
N GLU A 164 8.73 14.20 5.73
CA GLU A 164 9.78 13.60 6.55
C GLU A 164 9.25 12.70 7.68
N LEU A 165 7.95 12.73 7.99
CA LEU A 165 7.33 11.85 8.96
C LEU A 165 6.79 10.59 8.29
N ALA A 166 7.26 9.44 8.78
CA ALA A 166 6.99 8.12 8.21
C ALA A 166 6.23 7.23 9.21
N LEU A 167 5.48 6.25 8.70
CA LEU A 167 4.77 5.27 9.52
C LEU A 167 5.16 3.85 9.13
N MET A 168 5.55 3.05 10.14
CA MET A 168 5.58 1.59 10.01
C MET A 168 4.23 1.03 10.41
N TYR A 169 3.45 0.54 9.44
CA TYR A 169 2.15 -0.09 9.70
C TYR A 169 2.33 -1.56 10.12
N LEU A 170 1.61 -1.97 11.17
CA LEU A 170 1.70 -3.31 11.76
C LEU A 170 0.30 -3.93 11.89
N PRO A 171 -0.35 -4.29 10.76
CA PRO A 171 -1.64 -4.96 10.79
C PRO A 171 -1.50 -6.38 11.32
N ARG A 172 -2.46 -6.81 12.15
CA ARG A 172 -2.68 -8.22 12.50
C ARG A 172 -3.92 -8.69 11.76
N LEU A 173 -3.76 -9.72 10.93
CA LEU A 173 -4.82 -10.26 10.09
C LEU A 173 -5.20 -11.67 10.54
N ALA A 174 -6.49 -11.98 10.55
CA ALA A 174 -6.99 -13.32 10.76
C ALA A 174 -6.74 -14.19 9.53
N ILE A 175 -6.39 -15.46 9.75
CA ILE A 175 -6.20 -16.46 8.70
C ILE A 175 -7.13 -17.65 8.99
N PRO A 176 -7.94 -18.13 8.02
CA PRO A 176 -8.11 -17.58 6.67
C PRO A 176 -9.00 -16.31 6.65
N GLY A 177 -8.98 -15.58 5.54
CA GLY A 177 -9.97 -14.53 5.24
C GLY A 177 -9.51 -13.09 5.41
N GLY A 178 -8.34 -12.87 6.02
CA GLY A 178 -7.68 -11.56 5.99
C GLY A 178 -8.37 -10.45 6.78
N THR A 179 -9.34 -10.79 7.63
CA THR A 179 -10.02 -9.80 8.49
C THR A 179 -9.01 -9.13 9.41
N LEU A 180 -9.03 -7.80 9.46
CA LEU A 180 -8.18 -7.00 10.34
C LEU A 180 -8.60 -7.22 11.80
N VAL A 181 -7.64 -7.63 12.62
CA VAL A 181 -7.82 -7.86 14.07
C VAL A 181 -7.36 -6.64 14.87
N SER A 182 -6.23 -6.06 14.49
CA SER A 182 -5.70 -4.83 15.08
C SER A 182 -4.79 -4.13 14.08
N LEU A 183 -4.66 -2.83 14.21
CA LEU A 183 -3.70 -2.04 13.45
C LEU A 183 -3.02 -1.03 14.38
N ASP A 184 -1.72 -1.23 14.58
CA ASP A 184 -0.84 -0.21 15.14
C ASP A 184 0.03 0.38 14.03
N ALA A 185 0.43 1.64 14.19
CA ALA A 185 1.46 2.26 13.39
C ALA A 185 2.53 2.88 14.28
N VAL A 186 3.79 2.76 13.89
CA VAL A 186 4.91 3.32 14.64
C VAL A 186 5.47 4.54 13.91
N PRO A 187 5.42 5.73 14.51
CA PRO A 187 5.99 6.95 13.96
C PRO A 187 7.52 6.94 13.85
N PHE A 188 8.02 7.44 12.74
CA PHE A 188 9.42 7.71 12.47
C PHE A 188 9.60 9.08 11.84
N GLN A 189 10.82 9.59 11.93
CA GLN A 189 11.30 10.75 11.19
C GLN A 189 12.45 10.31 10.27
N LEU A 190 12.27 10.55 8.99
CA LEU A 190 13.33 10.48 7.99
C LEU A 190 14.25 11.68 8.20
N ALA A 191 15.51 11.39 8.51
CA ALA A 191 16.55 12.40 8.56
C ALA A 191 17.89 11.80 8.16
N LYS A 192 18.60 12.45 7.22
CA LYS A 192 19.90 11.99 6.70
C LYS A 192 19.84 10.57 6.14
N PHE A 193 18.82 10.28 5.34
CA PHE A 193 18.56 8.96 4.74
C PHE A 193 18.45 7.82 5.77
N ARG A 194 17.94 8.12 6.97
CA ARG A 194 17.75 7.13 8.05
C ARG A 194 16.38 7.30 8.68
N LEU A 195 15.82 6.17 9.10
CA LEU A 195 14.66 6.13 9.97
C LEU A 195 15.09 6.35 11.42
N ASN A 196 14.67 7.47 11.99
CA ASN A 196 14.84 7.81 13.39
C ASN A 196 13.49 7.68 14.09
N ARG A 197 13.49 7.32 15.38
CA ARG A 197 12.24 7.37 16.16
C ARG A 197 11.73 8.81 16.16
N ALA A 198 10.45 8.99 15.83
CA ALA A 198 9.84 10.32 15.89
C ALA A 198 9.80 10.81 17.33
N LEU A 199 9.90 12.13 17.51
CA LEU A 199 9.61 12.74 18.80
C LEU A 199 8.11 12.61 19.11
N ARG A 200 7.75 12.64 20.39
CA ARG A 200 6.34 12.54 20.80
C ARG A 200 5.46 13.64 20.20
N GLU A 201 6.01 14.84 19.98
CA GLU A 201 5.30 15.94 19.30
C GLU A 201 4.98 15.63 17.84
N ASP A 202 5.90 14.98 17.12
CA ASP A 202 5.69 14.54 15.74
C ASP A 202 4.70 13.36 15.68
N ALA A 203 4.79 12.44 16.63
CA ALA A 203 3.82 11.36 16.79
C ALA A 203 2.41 11.92 17.07
N ALA A 204 2.30 12.95 17.92
CA ALA A 204 1.04 13.64 18.21
C ALA A 204 0.51 14.39 16.97
N TRP A 205 1.39 15.00 16.18
CA TRP A 205 1.01 15.63 14.92
C TRP A 205 0.44 14.60 13.93
N LEU A 206 1.12 13.45 13.75
CA LEU A 206 0.65 12.35 12.89
C LEU A 206 -0.70 11.81 13.38
N ALA A 207 -0.87 11.61 14.70
CA ALA A 207 -2.12 11.15 15.29
C ALA A 207 -3.27 12.12 14.99
N ALA A 208 -3.07 13.42 15.23
CA ALA A 208 -4.10 14.44 15.00
C ALA A 208 -4.42 14.61 13.50
N MET A 209 -3.40 14.51 12.64
CA MET A 209 -3.58 14.53 11.19
C MET A 209 -4.40 13.32 10.74
N LEU A 210 -4.01 12.10 11.13
CA LEU A 210 -4.74 10.90 10.73
C LEU A 210 -6.15 10.84 11.33
N GLU A 211 -6.38 11.29 12.58
CA GLU A 211 -7.73 11.39 13.13
C GLU A 211 -8.63 12.29 12.26
N ARG A 212 -8.12 13.46 11.85
CA ARG A 212 -8.84 14.39 10.98
C ARG A 212 -9.17 13.75 9.63
N GLU A 213 -8.21 13.04 9.03
CA GLU A 213 -8.33 12.51 7.67
C GLU A 213 -9.05 11.14 7.61
N CYS A 214 -8.96 10.33 8.67
CA CYS A 214 -9.59 9.01 8.75
C CYS A 214 -11.03 9.06 9.28
N SER A 215 -11.40 10.03 10.11
CA SER A 215 -12.75 10.09 10.69
C SER A 215 -13.91 10.11 9.67
N PRO A 216 -13.79 10.71 8.46
CA PRO A 216 -14.82 10.58 7.41
C PRO A 216 -15.01 9.16 6.87
N PHE A 217 -14.05 8.27 7.11
CA PHE A 217 -14.07 6.85 6.74
C PHE A 217 -14.52 5.95 7.91
N GLY A 218 -14.93 6.54 9.04
CA GLY A 218 -15.32 5.80 10.24
C GLY A 218 -14.14 5.16 10.98
N THR A 219 -12.91 5.59 10.67
CA THR A 219 -11.69 5.10 11.29
C THR A 219 -11.08 6.20 12.16
N HIS A 220 -10.65 5.87 13.36
CA HIS A 220 -10.09 6.79 14.34
C HIS A 220 -8.66 6.42 14.71
N VAL A 221 -7.86 7.40 15.15
CA VAL A 221 -6.45 7.19 15.50
C VAL A 221 -6.13 7.83 16.85
N ALA A 222 -5.58 7.01 17.76
CA ALA A 222 -5.17 7.43 19.09
C ALA A 222 -3.65 7.28 19.29
N LEU A 223 -3.04 8.25 19.96
CA LEU A 223 -1.63 8.18 20.38
C LEU A 223 -1.51 7.48 21.75
N GLY A 224 -0.76 6.39 21.78
CA GLY A 224 -0.42 5.65 22.98
C GLY A 224 0.62 6.36 23.87
N SER A 225 0.77 5.87 25.10
CA SER A 225 1.82 6.30 26.03
C SER A 225 3.23 5.88 25.59
N ASP A 226 3.33 4.91 24.68
CA ASP A 226 4.56 4.37 24.09
C ASP A 226 4.88 4.98 22.72
N ASP A 227 4.27 6.11 22.41
CA ASP A 227 4.39 6.88 21.15
C ASP A 227 3.94 6.12 19.89
N ARG A 228 3.24 4.99 20.03
CA ARG A 228 2.60 4.29 18.91
C ARG A 228 1.22 4.87 18.63
N LEU A 229 0.78 4.75 17.38
CA LEU A 229 -0.58 5.07 16.97
C LEU A 229 -1.40 3.79 16.94
N THR A 230 -2.57 3.77 17.56
CA THR A 230 -3.53 2.68 17.46
C THR A 230 -4.72 3.15 16.63
N VAL A 231 -5.10 2.33 15.64
CA VAL A 231 -6.24 2.59 14.75
C VAL A 231 -7.46 1.84 15.27
N LEU A 232 -8.62 2.51 15.28
CA LEU A 232 -9.91 2.03 15.79
C LEU A 232 -10.98 2.18 14.70
N TRP A 233 -11.92 1.24 14.59
CA TRP A 233 -13.00 1.24 13.59
C TRP A 233 -14.23 0.47 14.07
#